data_AF-A0A177WJA6-F1
#
_entry.id   AF-A0A177WJA6-F1
#
_cell.length_a   1.000
_cell.length_b   1.000
_cell.length_c   1.000
_cell.angle_alpha   90.00
_cell.angle_beta   90.00
_cell.angle_gamma   90.00
#
_symmetry.space_group_name_H-M   'P 1'
#
loop_
_entity.id
_entity.type
_entity.pdbx_description
1 polymer ?
#
loop_
_entity_poly.entity_id
_entity_poly.type
_entity_poly.pdbx_seq_one_letter_code
_entity_poly.pdbx_strand_id
1 'polypeptide(L)'
;MTAGADKLIAGSSLLIRIPKKMPNNWILKQIAFPPPKEDFFSRTGRLGKLLPPRISLEEQQQIRLTCKLAGIDPVKVVGLPAEELALQSAYSLYAKSDKTLVQVIRQKKIEENMAKMPKRIADWKEEKRKTKASAKPIMPF
;
A
#
# COMPACT_ATOMS: atom_id res chain seq x y z
N MET A 1 -15.10 -28.26 22.46
CA MET A 1 -14.10 -27.81 23.46
C MET A 1 -12.83 -27.42 22.72
N THR A 2 -12.31 -26.26 23.06
CA THR A 2 -11.38 -25.45 22.26
C THR A 2 -9.96 -25.97 22.22
N ALA A 3 -9.38 -25.85 21.03
CA ALA A 3 -7.97 -25.96 20.65
C ALA A 3 -6.95 -25.73 21.77
N GLY A 4 -6.16 -26.77 22.07
CA GLY A 4 -4.83 -26.65 22.65
C GLY A 4 -3.80 -26.83 21.54
N ALA A 5 -3.31 -25.72 21.00
CA ALA A 5 -2.06 -25.72 20.25
C ALA A 5 -1.12 -24.77 21.01
N ASP A 6 -0.03 -25.35 21.49
CA ASP A 6 0.84 -24.78 22.50
C ASP A 6 1.37 -23.40 22.13
N LYS A 7 1.16 -22.47 23.06
CA LYS A 7 1.74 -21.13 23.05
C LYS A 7 3.24 -21.25 23.31
N LEU A 8 4.04 -21.26 22.24
CA LEU A 8 5.45 -20.87 22.33
C LEU A 8 5.54 -19.35 22.35
N ILE A 9 5.63 -18.81 23.56
CA ILE A 9 5.81 -17.40 23.87
C ILE A 9 7.29 -17.04 23.69
N ALA A 10 7.61 -16.25 22.66
CA ALA A 10 8.71 -15.30 22.67
C ALA A 10 8.55 -14.27 21.53
N GLY A 11 8.31 -13.00 21.88
CA GLY A 11 8.64 -11.80 21.10
C GLY A 11 7.92 -11.58 19.75
N SER A 12 7.03 -10.58 19.71
CA SER A 12 6.37 -10.04 18.50
C SER A 12 5.70 -11.10 17.61
N SER A 13 4.39 -11.29 17.78
CA SER A 13 3.56 -12.08 16.86
C SER A 13 3.41 -11.38 15.50
N LEU A 14 4.52 -11.09 14.82
CA LEU A 14 4.50 -10.95 13.38
C LEU A 14 4.18 -12.34 12.86
N LEU A 15 3.01 -12.51 12.25
CA LEU A 15 2.66 -13.76 11.56
C LEU A 15 3.76 -14.04 10.52
N ILE A 16 4.69 -14.95 10.85
CA ILE A 16 5.75 -15.33 9.94
C ILE A 16 5.09 -16.13 8.83
N ARG A 17 5.04 -15.56 7.63
CA ARG A 17 4.51 -16.26 6.46
C ARG A 17 5.50 -17.38 6.09
N ILE A 18 5.01 -18.61 6.07
CA ILE A 18 5.79 -19.76 5.58
C ILE A 18 6.20 -19.46 4.12
N PRO A 19 7.49 -19.59 3.78
CA PRO A 19 7.98 -19.29 2.45
C PRO A 19 7.42 -20.30 1.43
N LYS A 20 7.19 -19.85 0.20
CA LYS A 20 6.70 -20.72 -0.88
C LYS A 20 7.71 -21.79 -1.29
N LYS A 21 8.99 -21.50 -1.13
CA LYS A 21 10.11 -22.40 -1.39
C LYS A 21 10.94 -22.53 -0.12
N MET A 22 11.33 -23.75 0.20
CA MET A 22 12.23 -24.01 1.32
C MET A 22 13.62 -23.43 1.03
N PRO A 23 14.38 -23.07 2.08
CA PRO A 23 15.73 -22.56 1.91
C PRO A 23 16.64 -23.59 1.27
N ASN A 24 17.52 -23.13 0.40
CA ASN A 24 18.57 -23.93 -0.21
C ASN A 24 19.62 -24.36 0.83
N ASN A 25 20.30 -25.49 0.59
CA ASN A 25 21.38 -26.00 1.44
C ASN A 25 22.49 -24.96 1.68
N TRP A 26 22.75 -24.09 0.71
CA TRP A 26 23.68 -22.97 0.85
C TRP A 26 23.32 -22.05 2.02
N ILE A 27 22.04 -21.67 2.14
CA ILE A 27 21.52 -20.78 3.19
C ILE A 27 21.64 -21.47 4.55
N LEU A 28 21.27 -22.75 4.61
CA LEU A 28 21.39 -23.55 5.83
C LEU A 28 22.85 -23.65 6.30
N LYS A 29 23.79 -23.78 5.36
CA LYS A 29 25.23 -23.77 5.66
C LYS A 29 25.67 -22.45 6.30
N GLN A 30 25.18 -21.31 5.81
CA GLN A 30 25.51 -20.00 6.39
C GLN A 30 24.94 -19.81 7.80
N ILE A 31 23.87 -20.51 8.15
CA ILE A 31 23.29 -20.48 9.51
C ILE A 31 24.09 -21.39 10.45
N ALA A 32 24.43 -22.59 9.98
CA ALA A 32 25.20 -23.56 10.77
C ALA A 32 26.64 -23.10 11.01
N PHE A 33 27.25 -22.46 10.00
CA PHE A 33 28.62 -21.96 10.03
C PHE A 33 28.62 -20.48 9.60
N PRO A 34 28.40 -19.56 10.56
CA PRO A 34 28.22 -18.15 10.25
C PRO A 34 29.51 -17.55 9.66
N PRO A 35 29.42 -16.86 8.52
CA PRO A 35 30.55 -16.17 7.92
C PRO A 35 30.91 -14.92 8.73
N PRO A 36 32.08 -14.31 8.49
CA PRO A 36 32.46 -13.06 9.13
C PRO A 36 31.42 -11.96 8.88
N LYS A 37 31.15 -11.12 9.89
CA LYS A 37 30.14 -10.05 9.80
C LYS A 37 30.33 -9.13 8.60
N GLU A 38 31.59 -8.86 8.25
CA GLU A 38 31.99 -8.01 7.13
C GLU A 38 31.48 -8.49 5.76
N ASP A 39 31.13 -9.77 5.62
CA ASP A 39 30.63 -10.33 4.35
C ASP A 39 29.18 -9.92 4.06
N PHE A 40 28.44 -9.47 5.09
CA PHE A 40 27.09 -8.96 4.96
C PHE A 40 27.02 -7.46 4.62
N PHE A 41 28.13 -6.73 4.77
CA PHE A 41 28.19 -5.29 4.52
C PHE A 41 28.85 -4.99 3.17
N SER A 42 28.43 -3.88 2.55
CA SER A 42 29.14 -3.31 1.42
C SER A 42 30.50 -2.79 1.88
N ARG A 43 31.52 -2.91 1.02
CA ARG A 43 32.90 -2.53 1.34
C ARG A 43 33.40 -1.49 0.35
N THR A 44 34.18 -0.53 0.81
CA THR A 44 34.85 0.43 -0.09
C THR A 44 36.09 -0.22 -0.69
N GLY A 45 36.11 -0.37 -2.01
CA GLY A 45 37.27 -0.87 -2.76
C GLY A 45 38.41 0.15 -2.81
N ARG A 46 39.59 -0.30 -3.26
CA ARG A 46 40.82 0.53 -3.33
C ARG A 46 40.66 1.82 -4.16
N LEU A 47 39.75 1.81 -5.13
CA LEU A 47 39.47 2.95 -6.02
C LEU A 47 38.31 3.84 -5.53
N GLY A 48 37.91 3.72 -4.26
CA GLY A 48 36.76 4.43 -3.71
C GLY A 48 35.39 3.93 -4.20
N LYS A 49 35.35 2.87 -5.01
CA LYS A 49 34.10 2.24 -5.48
C LYS A 49 33.46 1.43 -4.36
N LEU A 50 32.15 1.56 -4.18
CA LEU A 50 31.39 0.72 -3.26
C LEU A 50 31.18 -0.68 -3.88
N LEU A 51 31.74 -1.70 -3.25
CA LEU A 51 31.54 -3.10 -3.61
C LEU A 51 30.30 -3.64 -2.92
N PRO A 52 29.50 -4.48 -3.60
CA PRO A 52 28.37 -5.16 -2.98
C PRO A 52 28.87 -6.08 -1.85
N PRO A 53 27.99 -6.40 -0.87
CA PRO A 53 28.30 -7.43 0.10
C PRO A 53 28.57 -8.76 -0.60
N ARG A 54 29.40 -9.61 0.01
CA ARG A 54 29.70 -10.94 -0.54
C ARG A 54 28.47 -11.84 -0.56
N ILE A 55 27.62 -11.69 0.47
CA ILE A 55 26.33 -12.36 0.55
C ILE A 55 25.28 -11.35 0.10
N SER A 56 24.54 -11.70 -0.93
CA SER A 56 23.57 -10.80 -1.54
C SER A 56 22.44 -10.45 -0.56
N LEU A 57 21.78 -9.32 -0.77
CA LEU A 57 20.68 -8.89 0.09
C LEU A 57 19.52 -9.90 0.09
N GLU A 58 19.29 -10.59 -1.03
CA GLU A 58 18.27 -11.65 -1.13
C GLU A 58 18.62 -12.85 -0.23
N GLU A 59 19.87 -13.31 -0.28
CA GLU A 59 20.35 -14.40 0.58
C GLU A 59 20.29 -13.99 2.05
N GLN A 60 20.66 -12.74 2.38
CA GLN A 60 20.52 -12.21 3.73
C GLN A 60 19.06 -12.25 4.20
N GLN A 61 18.10 -11.87 3.36
CA GLN A 61 16.67 -11.96 3.69
C GLN A 61 16.22 -13.41 3.91
N GLN A 62 16.70 -14.34 3.09
CA GLN A 62 16.37 -15.76 3.26
C GLN A 62 16.99 -16.33 4.55
N ILE A 63 18.22 -15.94 4.89
CA ILE A 63 18.85 -16.29 6.17
C ILE A 63 18.03 -15.72 7.34
N ARG A 64 17.58 -14.46 7.26
CA ARG A 64 16.71 -13.89 8.31
C ARG A 64 15.40 -14.64 8.46
N LEU A 65 14.75 -14.96 7.34
CA LEU A 65 13.47 -15.67 7.35
C LEU A 65 13.61 -17.07 7.95
N THR A 66 14.68 -17.78 7.61
CA THR A 66 14.96 -19.12 8.16
C THR A 66 15.31 -19.08 9.64
N CYS A 67 16.13 -18.12 10.08
CA CYS A 67 16.37 -17.90 11.51
C CYS A 67 15.06 -17.60 12.27
N LYS A 68 14.20 -16.74 11.71
CA LYS A 68 12.86 -16.45 12.26
C LYS A 68 11.99 -17.72 12.37
N LEU A 69 11.98 -18.60 11.36
CA LEU A 69 11.25 -19.87 11.39
C LEU A 69 11.81 -20.84 12.45
N ALA A 70 13.12 -20.84 12.67
CA ALA A 70 13.80 -21.68 13.66
C ALA A 70 13.76 -21.11 15.09
N GLY A 71 13.20 -19.90 15.28
CA GLY A 71 13.23 -19.20 16.58
C GLY A 71 14.62 -18.71 16.99
N ILE A 72 15.54 -18.58 16.04
CA ILE A 72 16.92 -18.12 16.26
C ILE A 72 17.00 -16.62 15.99
N ASP A 73 17.68 -15.87 16.86
CA ASP A 73 17.95 -14.45 16.65
C ASP A 73 19.04 -14.26 15.56
N PRO A 74 18.71 -13.73 14.37
CA PRO A 74 19.65 -13.63 13.25
C PRO A 74 20.80 -12.67 13.51
N VAL A 75 20.59 -11.64 14.35
CA VAL A 75 21.61 -10.62 14.61
C VAL A 75 22.66 -11.16 15.58
N LYS A 76 22.23 -11.88 16.61
CA LYS A 76 23.14 -12.42 17.64
C LYS A 76 23.92 -13.63 17.15
N VAL A 77 23.27 -14.55 16.45
CA VAL A 77 23.88 -15.85 16.09
C VAL A 77 24.66 -15.76 14.78
N VAL A 78 24.05 -15.18 13.74
CA VAL A 78 24.64 -15.16 12.40
C VAL A 78 25.41 -13.86 12.13
N GLY A 79 25.13 -12.79 12.89
CA GLY A 79 25.81 -11.52 12.73
C GLY A 79 25.28 -10.67 11.58
N LEU A 80 24.02 -10.90 11.17
CA LEU A 80 23.37 -10.07 10.15
C LEU A 80 23.15 -8.65 10.67
N PRO A 81 23.12 -7.65 9.77
CA PRO A 81 22.71 -6.30 10.13
C PRO A 81 21.29 -6.32 10.73
N ALA A 82 21.00 -5.38 11.64
CA ALA A 82 19.65 -5.22 12.18
C ALA A 82 18.66 -4.87 11.05
N GLU A 83 17.42 -5.33 11.15
CA GLU A 83 16.35 -4.85 10.27
C GLU A 83 16.02 -3.41 10.69
N GLU A 84 16.34 -2.46 9.83
CA GLU A 84 15.76 -1.12 9.95
C GLU A 84 14.25 -1.26 9.70
N LEU A 85 13.45 -0.96 10.71
CA LEU A 85 12.01 -0.85 10.55
C LEU A 85 11.78 0.16 9.44
N ALA A 86 11.24 -0.30 8.31
CA ALA A 86 11.00 0.54 7.15
C ALA A 86 10.31 1.83 7.63
N LEU A 87 11.03 2.96 7.52
CA LEU A 87 10.47 4.26 7.83
C LEU A 87 9.16 4.36 7.08
N GLN A 88 8.07 4.64 7.80
CA GLN A 88 6.75 4.76 7.21
C GLN A 88 6.88 5.63 5.97
N SER A 89 6.51 5.07 4.81
CA SER A 89 6.63 5.78 3.54
C SER A 89 6.07 7.18 3.72
N ALA A 90 6.79 8.22 3.27
CA ALA A 90 6.32 9.60 3.36
C ALA A 90 4.92 9.78 2.75
N TYR A 91 4.53 8.88 1.84
CA TYR A 91 3.21 8.78 1.25
C TYR A 91 2.09 8.42 2.25
N SER A 92 2.41 7.74 3.36
CA SER A 92 1.47 7.48 4.45
C SER A 92 1.17 8.73 5.28
N LEU A 93 2.02 9.76 5.21
CA LEU A 93 1.83 10.99 5.99
C LEU A 93 0.71 11.86 5.41
N TYR A 94 0.40 11.71 4.12
CA TYR A 94 -0.62 12.50 3.43
C TYR A 94 -1.68 11.60 2.82
N ALA A 95 -2.94 11.83 3.16
CA ALA A 95 -4.05 11.08 2.57
C ALA A 95 -4.13 11.35 1.06
N LYS A 96 -4.31 10.29 0.26
CA LYS A 96 -4.59 10.44 -1.18
C LYS A 96 -5.92 11.17 -1.36
N SER A 97 -5.86 12.34 -1.99
CA SER A 97 -6.98 13.15 -2.49
C SER A 97 -8.23 13.21 -1.61
N ASP A 98 -8.45 14.38 -1.02
CA ASP A 98 -9.62 14.70 -0.21
C ASP A 98 -10.93 14.51 -1.01
N LYS A 99 -11.57 13.35 -0.83
CA LYS A 99 -12.94 13.10 -1.31
C LYS A 99 -13.92 14.19 -0.86
N THR A 100 -13.61 14.85 0.25
CA THR A 100 -14.32 16.01 0.80
C THR A 100 -14.29 17.22 -0.15
N LEU A 101 -13.17 17.51 -0.81
CA LEU A 101 -13.09 18.60 -1.80
C LEU A 101 -14.02 18.34 -2.99
N VAL A 102 -14.07 17.10 -3.47
CA VAL A 102 -14.96 16.70 -4.57
C VAL A 102 -16.44 16.84 -4.17
N GLN A 103 -16.78 16.51 -2.92
CA GLN A 103 -18.14 16.69 -2.39
C GLN A 103 -18.54 18.18 -2.33
N VAL A 104 -17.65 19.05 -1.86
CA VAL A 104 -17.89 20.50 -1.79
C VAL A 104 -18.10 21.10 -3.18
N ILE A 105 -17.28 20.71 -4.16
CA ILE A 105 -17.45 21.17 -5.56
C ILE A 105 -18.80 20.70 -6.12
N ARG A 106 -19.20 19.46 -5.83
CA ARG A 106 -20.49 18.92 -6.27
C ARG A 106 -21.67 19.65 -5.65
N GLN A 107 -21.60 19.98 -4.36
CA GLN A 107 -22.64 20.73 -3.65
C GLN A 107 -22.85 22.12 -4.26
N LYS A 108 -21.77 22.88 -4.48
CA LYS A 108 -21.85 24.20 -5.14
C LYS A 108 -22.54 24.12 -6.51
N LYS A 109 -22.20 23.10 -7.31
CA LYS A 109 -22.83 22.90 -8.63
C LYS A 109 -24.33 22.57 -8.52
N ILE A 110 -24.75 21.85 -7.48
CA ILE A 110 -26.16 21.57 -7.21
C ILE A 110 -26.89 22.85 -6.84
N GLU A 111 -26.32 23.67 -5.95
CA GLU A 111 -26.89 24.95 -5.52
C GLU A 111 -27.08 25.91 -6.70
N GLU A 112 -26.08 26.06 -7.56
CA GLU A 112 -26.16 26.87 -8.78
C GLU A 112 -27.26 26.39 -9.74
N ASN A 113 -27.42 25.07 -9.88
CA ASN A 113 -28.46 24.50 -10.71
C ASN A 113 -29.86 24.73 -10.11
N MET A 114 -30.01 24.54 -8.81
CA MET A 114 -31.27 24.79 -8.09
C MET A 114 -31.66 26.27 -8.17
N ALA A 115 -30.71 27.20 -8.10
CA ALA A 115 -30.96 28.62 -8.28
C ALA A 115 -31.49 28.96 -9.70
N LYS A 116 -31.07 28.21 -10.72
CA LYS A 116 -31.51 28.38 -12.12
C LYS A 116 -32.83 27.66 -12.45
N MET A 117 -33.28 26.72 -11.61
CA MET A 117 -34.49 25.93 -11.84
C MET A 117 -35.77 26.77 -12.03
N PRO A 118 -36.07 27.81 -11.21
CA PRO A 118 -37.29 28.58 -11.36
C PRO A 118 -37.41 29.26 -12.73
N LYS A 119 -36.30 29.80 -13.24
CA LYS A 119 -36.25 30.42 -14.57
C LYS A 119 -36.54 29.39 -15.66
N ARG A 120 -35.86 28.23 -15.62
CA ARG A 120 -36.11 27.13 -16.56
C ARG A 120 -37.56 26.64 -16.54
N ILE A 121 -38.20 26.60 -15.37
CA ILE A 121 -39.61 26.22 -15.24
C ILE A 121 -40.53 27.27 -15.88
N ALA A 122 -40.23 28.56 -15.70
CA ALA A 122 -40.99 29.65 -16.33
C ALA A 122 -40.88 29.60 -17.86
N ASP A 123 -39.66 29.51 -18.37
CA ASP A 123 -39.37 29.41 -19.82
C ASP A 123 -40.08 28.20 -20.44
N TRP A 124 -40.00 27.03 -19.79
CA TRP A 124 -40.67 25.81 -20.23
C TRP A 124 -42.21 25.95 -20.27
N LYS A 125 -42.80 26.63 -19.28
CA LYS A 125 -44.25 26.89 -19.25
C LYS A 125 -44.66 27.83 -20.38
N GLU A 126 -43.86 28.85 -20.68
CA GLU A 126 -44.12 29.77 -21.79
C GLU A 126 -44.03 29.07 -23.15
N GLU A 127 -43.01 28.25 -23.37
CA GLU A 127 -42.88 27.44 -24.58
C GLU A 127 -44.06 26.47 -24.74
N LYS A 128 -44.50 25.81 -23.66
CA LYS A 128 -45.70 24.96 -23.68
C LYS A 128 -46.97 25.74 -23.99
N ARG A 129 -47.10 26.99 -23.55
CA ARG A 129 -48.25 27.85 -23.92
C ARG A 129 -48.18 28.28 -25.37
N LYS A 130 -47.00 28.69 -25.86
CA LYS A 130 -46.77 29.10 -27.26
C LYS A 130 -47.08 27.97 -28.24
N THR A 131 -46.54 26.77 -27.97
CA THR A 131 -46.82 25.56 -28.78
C THR A 131 -48.29 25.16 -28.77
N LYS A 132 -48.98 25.26 -27.63
CA LYS A 132 -50.44 25.06 -27.56
C LYS A 132 -51.23 26.12 -28.33
N ALA A 133 -50.79 27.37 -28.32
CA ALA A 133 -51.46 28.45 -29.05
C ALA A 133 -51.29 28.30 -30.57
N SER A 134 -50.09 27.95 -31.05
CA SER A 134 -49.83 27.70 -32.47
C SER A 134 -50.52 26.42 -32.99
N ALA A 135 -50.74 25.44 -32.11
CA ALA A 135 -51.40 24.18 -32.46
C ALA A 135 -52.94 24.25 -32.44
N LYS A 136 -53.56 25.38 -32.08
CA LYS A 136 -55.02 25.55 -32.23
C LYS A 136 -55.33 25.84 -33.70
N PRO A 137 -55.93 24.90 -34.45
CA PRO A 137 -56.28 25.17 -35.84
C PRO A 137 -57.37 26.26 -35.89
N ILE A 138 -57.14 27.29 -36.71
CA ILE A 138 -58.18 28.24 -37.11
C ILE A 138 -59.12 27.44 -38.02
N MET A 139 -60.31 27.07 -37.52
CA MET A 139 -61.37 26.63 -38.41
C MET A 139 -61.91 27.87 -39.13
N PRO A 140 -61.86 27.92 -40.48
CA PRO A 140 -62.60 28.91 -41.22
C PRO A 140 -64.09 28.55 -41.14
N PHE A 141 -64.90 29.50 -40.67
CA PHE A 141 -66.35 29.48 -40.85
C PHE A 141 -66.70 29.71 -42.32
#